data_AF-A0A7C3R6I9-F1
#
_entry.id   AF-A0A7C3R6I9-F1
#
_cell.length_a   1.000
_cell.length_b   1.000
_cell.length_c   1.000
_cell.angle_alpha   90.00
_cell.angle_beta   90.00
_cell.angle_gamma   90.00
#
_symmetry.space_group_name_H-M   'P 1'
#
loop_
_entity.id
_entity.type
_entity.pdbx_description
1 polymer ?
#
loop_
_entity_poly.entity_id
_entity_poly.type
_entity_poly.pdbx_seq_one_letter_code
_entity_poly.pdbx_strand_id
1 'polypeptide(L)'
;MSSIIKEVLSNNEESNLMLVNQLSNTIAISISPFDRFPHVGMYRSIGPTNRYRNEELFNKYSYLGLRDSQYSNFSQAYMSKIIFSLVNSLFLDKTRIVSLMNILDYIGYQKSLILNFRFSHNWEKLKRYLDKESLLEDDLMKLHSFFSDITESKNNYLKDFFFNKDDSLKDKEYTMDILEVLKKIPYMKRKNMELRFLGEDYTLFKELNIYEDDIRFLLKSDILRLNDVILVKKDTKNIIKINEASSGEQSIIMSILGITSKIRDGSLICIDEPEICLHPTWQEKYIKLLTHTFKDYKGCHFLIATHSPQIISKLEDENCYVMSMEDGKIVNASTLNNRSIDFQLAHVFKSPGFKNEYLTRELISLITLISEGKGQEELASSKIEEILALKDVIDDDDPVKELIKMVASVKKELS
;
A
#
# COMPACT_ATOMS: atom_id res chain seq x y z
N MET A 1 -5.92 17.81 -2.43
CA MET A 1 -5.20 16.88 -3.33
C MET A 1 -5.35 17.27 -4.81
N SER A 2 -6.57 17.42 -5.35
CA SER A 2 -6.76 17.82 -6.77
C SER A 2 -6.26 19.24 -7.13
N SER A 3 -6.30 20.20 -6.20
CA SER A 3 -5.77 21.54 -6.42
C SER A 3 -4.24 21.54 -6.36
N ILE A 4 -3.67 20.92 -5.32
CA ILE A 4 -2.22 20.78 -5.12
C ILE A 4 -1.57 20.12 -6.34
N ILE A 5 -2.09 18.99 -6.84
CA ILE A 5 -1.52 18.32 -8.02
C ILE A 5 -1.61 19.19 -9.28
N LYS A 6 -2.70 19.96 -9.45
CA LYS A 6 -2.84 20.86 -10.62
C LYS A 6 -1.92 22.07 -10.52
N GLU A 7 -1.77 22.65 -9.33
CA GLU A 7 -0.93 23.82 -9.05
C GLU A 7 0.56 23.47 -9.12
N VAL A 8 0.92 22.25 -8.69
CA VAL A 8 2.26 21.64 -8.79
C VAL A 8 2.68 21.42 -10.24
N LEU A 9 1.76 21.01 -11.10
CA LEU A 9 2.05 20.71 -12.50
C LEU A 9 1.90 21.92 -13.43
N SER A 10 1.15 22.96 -13.03
CA SER A 10 0.98 24.18 -13.84
C SER A 10 2.10 25.20 -13.66
N ASN A 11 2.83 25.17 -12.54
CA ASN A 11 3.78 26.22 -12.17
C ASN A 11 5.27 25.89 -12.42
N ASN A 12 5.61 24.72 -12.96
CA ASN A 12 7.01 24.31 -13.16
C ASN A 12 7.30 23.91 -14.61
N GLU A 13 7.65 24.90 -15.45
CA GLU A 13 8.19 24.68 -16.80
C GLU A 13 9.52 23.89 -16.80
N GLU A 14 10.21 23.80 -15.65
CA GLU A 14 11.47 23.04 -15.48
C GLU A 14 11.26 21.57 -15.09
N SER A 15 10.05 21.17 -14.70
CA SER A 15 9.77 19.79 -14.36
C SER A 15 9.34 19.03 -15.62
N ASN A 16 10.11 18.02 -16.04
CA ASN A 16 9.73 17.06 -17.10
C ASN A 16 8.52 16.16 -16.70
N LEU A 17 7.61 16.67 -15.88
CA LEU A 17 6.41 15.98 -15.44
C LEU A 17 5.33 16.08 -16.53
N MET A 18 5.19 15.04 -17.34
CA MET A 18 4.08 14.96 -18.29
C MET A 18 2.76 14.69 -17.58
N LEU A 19 1.76 15.53 -17.84
CA LEU A 19 0.40 15.36 -17.37
C LEU A 19 -0.27 14.23 -18.19
N VAL A 20 -0.50 13.08 -17.57
CA VAL A 20 -1.32 12.03 -18.21
C VAL A 20 -2.77 12.52 -18.21
N ASN A 21 -3.30 12.86 -19.39
CA ASN A 21 -4.62 13.46 -19.56
C ASN A 21 -5.79 12.60 -19.04
N GLN A 22 -5.59 11.30 -18.80
CA GLN A 22 -6.56 10.42 -18.14
C GLN A 22 -5.86 9.33 -17.33
N LEU A 23 -5.98 9.38 -16.00
CA LEU A 23 -5.63 8.27 -15.12
C LEU A 23 -6.57 7.09 -15.37
N SER A 24 -6.02 5.88 -15.47
CA SER A 24 -6.82 4.67 -15.66
C SER A 24 -7.51 4.27 -14.34
N ASN A 25 -6.80 4.27 -13.23
CA ASN A 25 -7.31 4.10 -11.86
C ASN A 25 -6.40 4.76 -10.82
N THR A 26 -6.93 4.89 -9.62
CA THR A 26 -6.23 5.33 -8.41
C THR A 26 -6.23 4.22 -7.36
N ILE A 27 -5.07 3.92 -6.81
CA ILE A 27 -4.86 2.92 -5.75
C ILE A 27 -4.33 3.67 -4.54
N ALA A 28 -5.05 3.65 -3.43
CA ALA A 28 -4.65 4.28 -2.18
C ALA A 28 -4.24 3.22 -1.16
N ILE A 29 -3.05 3.34 -0.58
CA ILE A 29 -2.49 2.37 0.36
C ILE A 29 -2.05 3.10 1.62
N SER A 30 -2.49 2.60 2.76
CA SER A 30 -1.98 3.04 4.05
C SER A 30 -2.05 1.91 5.06
N ILE A 31 -1.01 1.82 5.88
CA ILE A 31 -0.96 0.95 7.06
C ILE A 31 -1.36 1.69 8.34
N SER A 32 -1.63 3.01 8.25
CA SER A 32 -2.11 3.80 9.36
C SER A 32 -3.64 3.67 9.50
N PRO A 33 -4.18 3.37 10.70
CA PRO A 33 -5.62 3.43 10.92
C PRO A 33 -6.15 4.89 10.89
N PHE A 34 -5.27 5.88 10.89
CA PHE A 34 -5.60 7.31 10.91
C PHE A 34 -5.46 8.00 9.55
N ASP A 35 -5.23 7.24 8.48
CA ASP A 35 -5.13 7.79 7.14
C ASP A 35 -6.36 8.63 6.76
N ARG A 36 -6.18 9.55 5.80
CA ARG A 36 -7.28 10.41 5.31
C ARG A 36 -7.79 9.99 3.94
N PHE A 37 -7.46 8.79 3.48
CA PHE A 37 -7.96 8.31 2.20
C PHE A 37 -9.48 8.11 2.25
N PRO A 38 -10.19 8.45 1.17
CA PRO A 38 -11.63 8.19 1.06
C PRO A 38 -11.94 6.69 1.25
N HIS A 39 -12.76 6.37 2.25
CA HIS A 39 -13.29 5.02 2.47
C HIS A 39 -14.57 4.82 1.65
N VAL A 40 -14.68 3.71 0.90
CA VAL A 40 -15.78 3.46 -0.06
C VAL A 40 -17.16 3.45 0.62
N GLY A 41 -17.25 2.93 1.84
CA GLY A 41 -18.47 2.96 2.66
C GLY A 41 -18.99 4.35 3.08
N MET A 42 -18.17 5.41 3.04
CA MET A 42 -18.57 6.75 3.49
C MET A 42 -19.48 7.47 2.46
N TYR A 43 -19.40 7.07 1.19
CA TYR A 43 -20.14 7.68 0.09
C TYR A 43 -21.45 6.94 -0.24
N ARG A 44 -21.66 5.72 0.27
CA ARG A 44 -22.92 4.97 0.12
C ARG A 44 -24.03 5.46 1.04
N SER A 45 -23.67 6.23 2.07
CA SER A 45 -24.58 6.90 3.03
C SER A 45 -25.23 8.17 2.46
N ILE A 46 -24.81 8.61 1.27
CA ILE A 46 -25.36 9.79 0.60
C ILE A 46 -26.46 9.28 -0.35
N GLY A 47 -27.68 9.82 -0.21
CA GLY A 47 -28.93 9.30 -0.76
C GLY A 47 -28.97 8.88 -2.25
N PRO A 48 -30.10 8.25 -2.68
CA PRO A 48 -30.23 7.52 -3.95
C PRO A 48 -29.89 8.33 -5.22
N THR A 49 -30.01 9.65 -5.18
CA THR A 49 -29.73 10.56 -6.31
C THR A 49 -28.24 10.77 -6.60
N ASN A 50 -27.34 10.51 -5.63
CA ASN A 50 -25.88 10.67 -5.81
C ASN A 50 -25.14 9.36 -6.09
N ARG A 51 -25.83 8.22 -6.20
CA ARG A 51 -25.22 6.91 -6.48
C ARG A 51 -24.66 6.81 -7.90
N TYR A 52 -25.42 7.27 -8.90
CA TYR A 52 -25.07 7.11 -10.31
C TYR A 52 -23.88 7.98 -10.78
N ARG A 53 -23.72 9.20 -10.25
CA ARG A 53 -22.58 10.07 -10.60
C ARG A 53 -21.25 9.60 -10.00
N ASN A 54 -21.30 8.79 -8.95
CA ASN A 54 -20.11 8.30 -8.26
C ASN A 54 -19.68 6.90 -8.74
N GLU A 55 -20.51 6.12 -9.44
CA GLU A 55 -20.18 4.76 -9.90
C GLU A 55 -18.94 4.67 -10.82
N GLU A 56 -18.77 5.61 -11.75
CA GLU A 56 -17.54 5.67 -12.58
C GLU A 56 -16.29 6.01 -11.78
N LEU A 57 -16.40 6.90 -10.79
CA LEU A 57 -15.32 7.25 -9.87
C LEU A 57 -14.99 6.07 -8.94
N PHE A 58 -16.00 5.33 -8.48
CA PHE A 58 -15.82 4.12 -7.65
C PHE A 58 -15.14 2.99 -8.40
N ASN A 59 -15.48 2.77 -9.68
CA ASN A 59 -14.84 1.72 -10.47
C ASN A 59 -13.35 1.99 -10.75
N LYS A 60 -12.92 3.25 -10.62
CA LYS A 60 -11.52 3.66 -10.82
C LYS A 60 -10.75 3.86 -9.53
N TYR A 61 -11.35 3.76 -8.34
CA TYR A 61 -10.66 3.95 -7.07
C TYR A 61 -10.61 2.66 -6.24
N SER A 62 -9.44 2.33 -5.70
CA SER A 62 -9.23 1.17 -4.83
C SER A 62 -8.49 1.59 -3.57
N TYR A 63 -9.17 1.50 -2.42
CA TYR A 63 -8.53 1.69 -1.11
C TYR A 63 -8.06 0.34 -0.55
N LEU A 64 -6.78 0.27 -0.23
CA LEU A 64 -6.05 -0.85 0.34
C LEU A 64 -5.43 -0.40 1.67
N GLY A 65 -6.27 -0.07 2.64
CA GLY A 65 -5.81 0.26 4.00
C GLY A 65 -6.68 -0.36 5.09
N LEU A 66 -6.34 -0.09 6.35
CA LEU A 66 -6.88 -0.77 7.54
C LEU A 66 -8.29 -0.31 7.94
N ARG A 67 -8.74 0.88 7.51
CA ARG A 67 -9.99 1.50 7.97
C ARG A 67 -11.26 0.82 7.46
N ASP A 68 -11.12 0.00 6.43
CA ASP A 68 -12.23 -0.70 5.76
C ASP A 68 -12.78 -1.91 6.53
N SER A 69 -12.18 -2.23 7.67
CA SER A 69 -12.34 -3.53 8.33
C SER A 69 -12.91 -3.37 9.74
N GLN A 70 -14.16 -3.79 9.95
CA GLN A 70 -14.79 -3.95 11.28
C GLN A 70 -14.36 -5.25 12.01
N TYR A 71 -13.15 -5.75 11.72
CA TYR A 71 -12.64 -6.96 12.36
C TYR A 71 -11.89 -6.60 13.65
N SER A 72 -12.00 -7.45 14.68
CA SER A 72 -11.22 -7.33 15.91
C SER A 72 -9.70 -7.48 15.68
N ASN A 73 -9.31 -8.09 14.55
CA ASN A 73 -7.93 -8.26 14.11
C ASN A 73 -7.71 -7.55 12.76
N PHE A 74 -7.30 -6.27 12.81
CA PHE A 74 -7.09 -5.42 11.63
C PHE A 74 -6.15 -6.01 10.59
N SER A 75 -5.09 -6.71 11.01
CA SER A 75 -4.10 -7.33 10.12
C SER A 75 -4.69 -8.45 9.25
N GLN A 76 -5.46 -9.37 9.84
CA GLN A 76 -6.01 -10.52 9.10
C GLN A 76 -7.07 -10.10 8.07
N ALA A 77 -7.86 -9.08 8.39
CA ALA A 77 -8.85 -8.55 7.48
C ALA A 77 -8.23 -7.82 6.29
N TYR A 78 -7.24 -6.97 6.56
CA TYR A 78 -6.42 -6.31 5.55
C TYR A 78 -5.78 -7.33 4.60
N MET A 79 -5.15 -8.36 5.15
CA MET A 79 -4.57 -9.44 4.35
C MET A 79 -5.61 -10.18 3.53
N SER A 80 -6.75 -10.56 4.12
CA SER A 80 -7.81 -11.27 3.41
C SER A 80 -8.33 -10.45 2.22
N LYS A 81 -8.53 -9.14 2.39
CA LYS A 81 -8.95 -8.23 1.32
C LYS A 81 -7.93 -8.16 0.18
N ILE A 82 -6.65 -7.97 0.51
CA ILE A 82 -5.59 -7.90 -0.51
C ILE A 82 -5.45 -9.23 -1.24
N ILE A 83 -5.42 -10.35 -0.51
CA ILE A 83 -5.28 -11.67 -1.11
C ILE A 83 -6.50 -12.01 -1.97
N PHE A 84 -7.71 -11.66 -1.54
CA PHE A 84 -8.89 -11.80 -2.37
C PHE A 84 -8.78 -10.98 -3.67
N SER A 85 -8.37 -9.71 -3.58
CA SER A 85 -8.16 -8.86 -4.76
C SER A 85 -7.10 -9.46 -5.68
N LEU A 86 -5.99 -9.95 -5.11
CA LEU A 86 -4.89 -10.58 -5.82
C LEU A 86 -5.37 -11.83 -6.56
N VAL A 87 -5.97 -12.80 -5.86
CA VAL A 87 -6.47 -14.05 -6.46
C VAL A 87 -7.42 -13.76 -7.63
N ASN A 88 -8.37 -12.82 -7.45
CA ASN A 88 -9.24 -12.41 -8.54
C ASN A 88 -8.48 -11.85 -9.73
N SER A 89 -7.48 -11.01 -9.48
CA SER A 89 -6.68 -10.40 -10.54
C SER A 89 -5.81 -11.41 -11.27
N LEU A 90 -5.25 -12.39 -10.56
CA LEU A 90 -4.38 -13.43 -11.14
C LEU A 90 -5.17 -14.41 -12.02
N PHE A 91 -6.41 -14.74 -11.63
CA PHE A 91 -7.29 -15.58 -12.45
C PHE A 91 -7.76 -14.88 -13.73
N LEU A 92 -7.94 -13.55 -13.69
CA LEU A 92 -8.33 -12.78 -14.87
C LEU A 92 -7.19 -12.57 -15.87
N ASP A 93 -5.94 -12.49 -15.38
CA ASP A 93 -4.77 -12.16 -16.19
C ASP A 93 -3.52 -12.91 -15.71
N LYS A 94 -3.18 -13.97 -16.43
CA LYS A 94 -2.03 -14.83 -16.10
C LYS A 94 -0.69 -14.10 -16.18
N THR A 95 -0.58 -13.02 -16.94
CA THR A 95 0.69 -12.27 -17.04
C THR A 95 1.09 -11.68 -15.68
N ARG A 96 0.10 -11.39 -14.82
CA ARG A 96 0.31 -10.91 -13.44
C ARG A 96 0.93 -11.95 -12.53
N ILE A 97 0.79 -13.25 -12.83
CA ILE A 97 1.48 -14.31 -12.07
C ILE A 97 2.97 -14.20 -12.30
N VAL A 98 3.39 -13.98 -13.55
CA VAL A 98 4.80 -13.78 -13.91
C VAL A 98 5.37 -12.55 -13.20
N SER A 99 4.65 -11.42 -13.24
CA SER A 99 5.03 -10.21 -12.52
C SER A 99 5.17 -10.49 -11.02
N LEU A 100 4.17 -11.11 -10.40
CA LEU A 100 4.20 -11.47 -8.99
C LEU A 100 5.40 -12.35 -8.62
N MET A 101 5.71 -13.37 -9.43
CA MET A 101 6.87 -14.23 -9.15
C MET A 101 8.19 -13.49 -9.27
N ASN A 102 8.33 -12.60 -10.25
CA ASN A 102 9.53 -11.78 -10.39
C ASN A 102 9.71 -10.83 -9.21
N ILE A 103 8.60 -10.30 -8.69
CA ILE A 103 8.57 -9.47 -7.50
C ILE A 103 9.02 -10.28 -6.27
N LEU A 104 8.46 -11.47 -6.04
CA LEU A 104 8.86 -12.34 -4.94
C LEU A 104 10.36 -12.70 -5.01
N ASP A 105 10.87 -13.00 -6.21
CA ASP A 105 12.29 -13.25 -6.44
C ASP A 105 13.17 -12.05 -6.07
N TYR A 106 12.71 -10.84 -6.41
CA TYR A 106 13.41 -9.60 -6.11
C TYR A 106 13.48 -9.30 -4.61
N ILE A 107 12.40 -9.54 -3.86
CA ILE A 107 12.38 -9.33 -2.40
C ILE A 107 13.00 -10.49 -1.60
N GLY A 108 13.65 -11.45 -2.28
CA GLY A 108 14.45 -12.51 -1.64
C GLY A 108 13.66 -13.79 -1.30
N TYR A 109 12.49 -13.98 -1.90
CA TYR A 109 11.71 -15.21 -1.79
C TYR A 109 11.85 -16.05 -3.07
N GLN A 110 11.50 -17.32 -3.00
CA GLN A 110 11.39 -18.16 -4.18
C GLN A 110 10.19 -17.72 -5.03
N LYS A 111 10.18 -18.10 -6.31
CA LYS A 111 9.05 -17.92 -7.24
C LYS A 111 7.90 -18.89 -6.91
N SER A 112 7.43 -18.83 -5.66
CA SER A 112 6.36 -19.65 -5.12
C SER A 112 5.55 -18.89 -4.08
N LEU A 113 4.23 -19.07 -4.14
CA LEU A 113 3.28 -18.51 -3.19
C LEU A 113 2.22 -19.56 -2.89
N ILE A 114 1.99 -19.86 -1.63
CA ILE A 114 0.97 -20.82 -1.22
C ILE A 114 -0.06 -20.08 -0.36
N LEU A 115 -1.31 -20.09 -0.80
CA LEU A 115 -2.43 -19.51 -0.07
C LEU A 115 -3.22 -20.65 0.57
N ASN A 116 -3.25 -20.65 1.89
CA ASN A 116 -4.01 -21.63 2.66
C ASN A 116 -5.33 -21.01 3.06
N PHE A 117 -6.41 -21.70 2.73
CA PHE A 117 -7.75 -21.28 3.05
C PHE A 117 -8.40 -22.23 4.06
N ARG A 118 -9.34 -21.67 4.82
CA ARG A 118 -10.21 -22.40 5.73
C ARG A 118 -11.65 -22.06 5.46
N PHE A 119 -12.54 -23.00 5.72
CA PHE A 119 -13.96 -22.70 5.75
C PHE A 119 -14.31 -21.92 7.01
N SER A 120 -15.11 -20.86 6.88
CA SER A 120 -15.59 -20.05 8.00
C SER A 120 -16.70 -20.74 8.82
N HIS A 121 -17.27 -21.82 8.29
CA HIS A 121 -18.49 -22.44 8.80
C HIS A 121 -18.23 -23.75 9.55
N ASN A 122 -19.04 -24.04 10.58
CA ASN A 122 -19.04 -25.37 11.20
C ASN A 122 -19.63 -26.39 10.23
N TRP A 123 -18.74 -27.21 9.70
CA TRP A 123 -19.04 -28.17 8.67
C TRP A 123 -20.05 -29.25 9.10
N GLU A 124 -20.10 -29.60 10.39
CA GLU A 124 -21.00 -30.63 10.91
C GLU A 124 -22.47 -30.28 10.70
N LYS A 125 -22.81 -28.99 10.76
CA LYS A 125 -24.15 -28.49 10.49
C LYS A 125 -24.50 -28.58 9.00
N LEU A 126 -23.56 -28.24 8.13
CA LEU A 126 -23.72 -28.30 6.67
C LEU A 126 -23.81 -29.73 6.13
N LYS A 127 -23.10 -30.68 6.76
CA LYS A 127 -23.05 -32.08 6.32
C LYS A 127 -24.44 -32.70 6.16
N ARG A 128 -25.36 -32.40 7.08
CA ARG A 128 -26.75 -32.91 7.06
C ARG A 128 -27.54 -32.50 5.83
N TYR A 129 -27.14 -31.42 5.16
CA TYR A 129 -27.78 -30.91 3.96
C TYR A 129 -27.07 -31.39 2.69
N LEU A 130 -25.74 -31.53 2.73
CA LEU A 130 -24.96 -31.95 1.57
C LEU A 130 -25.11 -33.43 1.22
N ASP A 131 -25.41 -34.26 2.21
CA ASP A 131 -25.62 -35.70 2.04
C ASP A 131 -27.07 -36.04 1.59
N LYS A 132 -27.98 -35.04 1.51
CA LYS A 132 -29.36 -35.24 1.03
C LYS A 132 -29.42 -35.26 -0.49
N GLU A 133 -30.14 -36.24 -1.04
CA GLU A 133 -30.45 -36.30 -2.49
C GLU A 133 -31.35 -35.14 -2.94
N SER A 134 -32.30 -34.72 -2.09
CA SER A 134 -33.17 -33.56 -2.33
C SER A 134 -33.33 -32.72 -1.07
N LEU A 135 -33.35 -31.39 -1.25
CA LEU A 135 -33.53 -30.41 -0.18
C LEU A 135 -34.98 -29.92 -0.18
N LEU A 136 -35.63 -29.92 0.98
CA LEU A 136 -36.96 -29.35 1.15
C LEU A 136 -36.86 -27.82 1.27
N GLU A 137 -37.98 -27.10 1.10
CA GLU A 137 -37.99 -25.64 1.25
C GLU A 137 -37.51 -25.19 2.63
N ASP A 138 -37.89 -25.91 3.69
CA ASP A 138 -37.40 -25.67 5.06
C ASP A 138 -35.89 -25.85 5.20
N ASP A 139 -35.30 -26.78 4.45
CA ASP A 139 -33.84 -27.00 4.46
C ASP A 139 -33.14 -25.82 3.79
N LEU A 140 -33.68 -25.33 2.67
CA LEU A 140 -33.17 -24.16 1.96
C LEU A 140 -33.29 -22.90 2.82
N MET A 141 -34.40 -22.70 3.54
CA MET A 141 -34.56 -21.57 4.46
C MET A 141 -33.54 -21.60 5.60
N LYS A 142 -33.27 -22.79 6.18
CA LYS A 142 -32.27 -22.95 7.24
C LYS A 142 -30.85 -22.74 6.74
N LEU A 143 -30.52 -23.24 5.55
CA LEU A 143 -29.23 -22.99 4.89
C LEU A 143 -29.07 -21.52 4.54
N HIS A 144 -30.13 -20.89 4.06
CA HIS A 144 -30.14 -19.47 3.77
C HIS A 144 -29.87 -18.65 5.02
N SER A 145 -30.60 -18.88 6.12
CA SER A 145 -30.35 -18.24 7.43
C SER A 145 -28.91 -18.50 7.90
N PHE A 146 -28.43 -19.72 7.73
CA PHE A 146 -27.06 -20.09 8.10
C PHE A 146 -26.01 -19.29 7.32
N PHE A 147 -26.21 -19.06 6.01
CA PHE A 147 -25.31 -18.24 5.21
C PHE A 147 -25.55 -16.72 5.44
N SER A 148 -26.79 -16.28 5.70
CA SER A 148 -27.16 -14.87 5.85
C SER A 148 -26.70 -14.26 7.16
N ASP A 149 -26.84 -14.98 8.29
CA ASP A 149 -26.36 -14.56 9.62
C ASP A 149 -24.85 -14.23 9.60
N ILE A 150 -24.12 -14.82 8.65
CA ILE A 150 -22.69 -14.67 8.46
C ILE A 150 -22.38 -13.47 7.55
N THR A 151 -23.27 -13.16 6.59
CA THR A 151 -23.17 -11.97 5.71
C THR A 151 -23.58 -10.66 6.40
N GLU A 152 -24.60 -10.67 7.26
CA GLU A 152 -25.05 -9.48 8.00
C GLU A 152 -24.04 -9.01 9.05
N SER A 153 -23.20 -9.92 9.55
CA SER A 153 -22.31 -9.59 10.66
C SER A 153 -21.12 -8.70 10.27
N LYS A 154 -20.60 -8.69 9.03
CA LYS A 154 -19.25 -8.11 8.79
C LYS A 154 -18.93 -7.43 7.44
N ASN A 155 -19.80 -7.36 6.43
CA ASN A 155 -19.44 -6.68 5.16
C ASN A 155 -20.63 -6.05 4.41
N ASN A 156 -20.69 -4.71 4.34
CA ASN A 156 -21.67 -3.96 3.53
C ASN A 156 -21.50 -4.10 2.01
N TYR A 157 -20.39 -4.68 1.53
CA TYR A 157 -20.13 -4.97 0.11
C TYR A 157 -21.02 -6.07 -0.46
N LEU A 158 -21.59 -6.90 0.42
CA LEU A 158 -22.33 -8.09 0.09
C LEU A 158 -23.84 -7.84 -0.03
N LYS A 159 -24.34 -6.72 0.51
CA LYS A 159 -25.76 -6.35 0.38
C LYS A 159 -26.18 -6.19 -1.08
N ASP A 160 -25.34 -5.62 -1.94
CA ASP A 160 -25.66 -5.43 -3.37
C ASP A 160 -25.70 -6.76 -4.17
N PHE A 161 -25.04 -7.81 -3.64
CA PHE A 161 -25.02 -9.15 -4.22
C PHE A 161 -26.21 -9.99 -3.74
N PHE A 162 -26.62 -9.81 -2.47
CA PHE A 162 -27.64 -10.63 -1.80
C PHE A 162 -29.03 -10.01 -1.74
N PHE A 163 -29.14 -8.69 -1.93
CA PHE A 163 -30.39 -7.97 -1.91
C PHE A 163 -30.56 -7.18 -3.20
N ASN A 164 -31.78 -7.21 -3.73
CA ASN A 164 -32.25 -6.26 -4.72
C ASN A 164 -32.22 -4.84 -4.14
N LYS A 165 -32.36 -3.84 -5.02
CA LYS A 165 -32.31 -2.41 -4.63
C LYS A 165 -33.41 -2.00 -3.64
N ASP A 166 -34.41 -2.85 -3.41
CA ASP A 166 -35.56 -2.69 -2.52
C ASP A 166 -35.45 -3.53 -1.23
N ASP A 167 -34.25 -4.03 -0.89
CA ASP A 167 -34.00 -4.94 0.25
C ASP A 167 -34.75 -6.29 0.16
N SER A 168 -35.35 -6.63 -0.99
CA SER A 168 -35.83 -7.99 -1.25
C SER A 168 -34.64 -8.90 -1.63
N LEU A 169 -34.64 -10.14 -1.15
CA LEU A 169 -33.53 -11.08 -1.38
C LEU A 169 -33.40 -11.47 -2.86
N LYS A 170 -32.16 -11.54 -3.37
CA LYS A 170 -31.84 -12.23 -4.64
C LYS A 170 -31.78 -13.75 -4.40
N ASP A 171 -32.98 -14.34 -4.38
CA ASP A 171 -33.37 -15.74 -4.66
C ASP A 171 -32.65 -16.96 -4.03
N LYS A 172 -33.43 -18.06 -3.92
CA LYS A 172 -33.02 -19.41 -3.50
C LYS A 172 -31.85 -20.00 -4.33
N GLU A 173 -31.65 -19.50 -5.55
CA GLU A 173 -30.62 -19.93 -6.51
C GLU A 173 -29.20 -19.82 -5.93
N TYR A 174 -28.88 -18.74 -5.23
CA TYR A 174 -27.53 -18.54 -4.67
C TYR A 174 -27.16 -19.57 -3.59
N THR A 175 -28.14 -19.97 -2.77
CA THR A 175 -27.93 -21.01 -1.75
C THR A 175 -27.65 -22.35 -2.43
N MET A 176 -28.34 -22.61 -3.54
CA MET A 176 -28.08 -23.79 -4.37
C MET A 176 -26.70 -23.74 -5.02
N ASP A 177 -26.29 -22.61 -5.58
CA ASP A 177 -24.95 -22.43 -6.17
C ASP A 177 -23.84 -22.72 -5.14
N ILE A 178 -23.97 -22.20 -3.90
CA ILE A 178 -23.05 -22.53 -2.81
C ILE A 178 -23.02 -24.04 -2.58
N LEU A 179 -24.18 -24.68 -2.47
CA LEU A 179 -24.26 -26.11 -2.18
C LEU A 179 -23.68 -26.94 -3.31
N GLU A 180 -23.92 -26.58 -4.56
CA GLU A 180 -23.33 -27.23 -5.73
C GLU A 180 -21.80 -27.15 -5.70
N VAL A 181 -21.24 -25.97 -5.42
CA VAL A 181 -19.79 -25.81 -5.27
C VAL A 181 -19.27 -26.64 -4.11
N LEU A 182 -19.94 -26.61 -2.95
CA LEU A 182 -19.53 -27.35 -1.76
C LEU A 182 -19.61 -28.87 -1.92
N LYS A 183 -20.53 -29.38 -2.75
CA LYS A 183 -20.65 -30.80 -3.11
C LYS A 183 -19.43 -31.31 -3.90
N LYS A 184 -18.78 -30.45 -4.70
CA LYS A 184 -17.53 -30.78 -5.43
C LYS A 184 -16.33 -31.04 -4.50
N ILE A 185 -16.42 -30.67 -3.22
CA ILE A 185 -15.31 -30.69 -2.25
C ILE A 185 -15.53 -31.85 -1.28
N PRO A 186 -14.82 -32.99 -1.35
CA PRO A 186 -14.98 -34.10 -0.41
C PRO A 186 -14.61 -33.70 1.03
N TYR A 187 -15.31 -34.27 2.02
CA TYR A 187 -15.13 -33.92 3.44
C TYR A 187 -13.67 -33.96 3.91
N MET A 188 -12.92 -35.00 3.54
CA MET A 188 -11.53 -35.20 3.95
C MET A 188 -10.57 -34.14 3.41
N LYS A 189 -10.90 -33.48 2.29
CA LYS A 189 -10.03 -32.49 1.62
C LYS A 189 -10.32 -31.06 2.08
N ARG A 190 -11.40 -30.83 2.85
CA ARG A 190 -11.84 -29.50 3.29
C ARG A 190 -10.89 -28.79 4.27
N LYS A 191 -9.96 -29.52 4.89
CA LYS A 191 -8.90 -28.94 5.74
C LYS A 191 -7.65 -28.51 4.95
N ASN A 192 -7.51 -28.95 3.71
CA ASN A 192 -6.33 -28.74 2.87
C ASN A 192 -6.69 -27.93 1.63
N MET A 193 -7.31 -26.77 1.83
CA MET A 193 -7.68 -25.86 0.74
C MET A 193 -6.48 -24.97 0.42
N GLU A 194 -5.54 -25.51 -0.36
CA GLU A 194 -4.33 -24.81 -0.77
C GLU A 194 -4.37 -24.38 -2.24
N LEU A 195 -4.14 -23.11 -2.50
CA LEU A 195 -3.87 -22.57 -3.83
C LEU A 195 -2.37 -22.31 -3.94
N ARG A 196 -1.71 -23.04 -4.84
CA ARG A 196 -0.25 -22.99 -4.98
C ARG A 196 0.12 -22.34 -6.29
N PHE A 197 0.83 -21.23 -6.26
CA PHE A 197 1.48 -20.62 -7.41
C PHE A 197 2.96 -21.06 -7.43
N LEU A 198 3.42 -21.57 -8.57
CA LEU A 198 4.77 -22.06 -8.78
C LEU A 198 5.26 -21.62 -10.16
N GLY A 199 6.20 -20.67 -10.19
CA GLY A 199 6.60 -20.04 -11.44
C GLY A 199 5.41 -19.39 -12.14
N GLU A 200 5.19 -19.70 -13.41
CA GLU A 200 4.11 -19.08 -14.20
C GLU A 200 2.77 -19.82 -14.07
N ASP A 201 2.76 -20.96 -13.38
CA ASP A 201 1.60 -21.82 -13.22
C ASP A 201 1.03 -21.76 -11.79
N TYR A 202 -0.19 -22.26 -11.66
CA TYR A 202 -0.82 -22.51 -10.37
C TYR A 202 -1.58 -23.83 -10.37
N THR A 203 -1.65 -24.42 -9.19
CA THR A 203 -2.47 -25.59 -8.91
C THR A 203 -3.58 -25.19 -7.95
N LEU A 204 -4.82 -25.39 -8.39
CA LEU A 204 -6.02 -25.23 -7.57
C LEU A 204 -6.24 -26.51 -6.77
N PHE A 205 -6.39 -26.40 -5.44
CA PHE A 205 -6.86 -27.44 -4.52
C PHE A 205 -6.66 -28.88 -5.02
N LYS A 206 -5.40 -29.33 -4.95
CA LYS A 206 -4.93 -30.59 -5.54
C LYS A 206 -5.94 -31.74 -5.30
N GLU A 207 -6.28 -32.44 -6.39
CA GLU A 207 -7.23 -33.57 -6.43
C GLU A 207 -8.71 -33.21 -6.25
N LEU A 208 -9.10 -31.94 -6.43
CA LEU A 208 -10.51 -31.50 -6.43
C LEU A 208 -10.97 -31.05 -7.82
N ASN A 209 -12.23 -31.32 -8.16
CA ASN A 209 -12.86 -30.83 -9.39
C ASN A 209 -13.47 -29.43 -9.15
N ILE A 210 -12.62 -28.45 -8.87
CA ILE A 210 -13.00 -27.06 -8.57
C ILE A 210 -12.32 -26.14 -9.57
N TYR A 211 -13.07 -25.19 -10.11
CA TYR A 211 -12.59 -24.21 -11.07
C TYR A 211 -12.36 -22.84 -10.43
N GLU A 212 -11.72 -21.92 -11.15
CA GLU A 212 -11.42 -20.57 -10.65
C GLU A 212 -12.66 -19.82 -10.19
N ASP A 213 -13.77 -19.91 -10.94
CA ASP A 213 -15.02 -19.24 -10.60
C ASP A 213 -15.64 -19.80 -9.32
N ASP A 214 -15.51 -21.11 -9.07
CA ASP A 214 -15.95 -21.73 -7.81
C ASP A 214 -15.17 -21.11 -6.63
N ILE A 215 -13.84 -20.93 -6.76
CA ILE A 215 -12.99 -20.33 -5.72
C ILE A 215 -13.36 -18.87 -5.50
N ARG A 216 -13.48 -18.09 -6.58
CA ARG A 216 -13.85 -16.68 -6.52
C ARG A 216 -15.20 -16.50 -5.86
N PHE A 217 -16.16 -17.38 -6.16
CA PHE A 217 -17.48 -17.41 -5.56
C PHE A 217 -17.41 -17.73 -4.05
N LEU A 218 -16.65 -18.74 -3.65
CA LEU A 218 -16.46 -19.09 -2.24
C LEU A 218 -15.73 -18.00 -1.42
N LEU A 219 -14.80 -17.27 -2.04
CA LEU A 219 -14.14 -16.14 -1.39
C LEU A 219 -15.05 -14.91 -1.30
N LYS A 220 -15.82 -14.62 -2.37
CA LYS A 220 -16.83 -13.53 -2.36
C LYS A 220 -17.90 -13.76 -1.30
N SER A 221 -18.33 -15.00 -1.14
CA SER A 221 -19.34 -15.41 -0.16
C SER A 221 -18.83 -15.45 1.28
N ASP A 222 -17.53 -15.20 1.51
CA ASP A 222 -16.86 -15.32 2.82
C ASP A 222 -16.97 -16.73 3.45
N ILE A 223 -17.36 -17.72 2.65
CA ILE A 223 -17.41 -19.15 3.02
C ILE A 223 -15.99 -19.70 3.13
N LEU A 224 -15.13 -19.30 2.19
CA LEU A 224 -13.72 -19.60 2.18
C LEU A 224 -12.96 -18.36 2.62
N ARG A 225 -12.17 -18.48 3.69
CA ARG A 225 -11.35 -17.40 4.26
C ARG A 225 -9.89 -17.74 4.19
N LEU A 226 -9.06 -16.72 3.97
CA LEU A 226 -7.62 -16.87 4.09
C LEU A 226 -7.28 -17.28 5.53
N ASN A 227 -6.55 -18.39 5.65
CA ASN A 227 -5.95 -18.81 6.91
C ASN A 227 -4.55 -18.23 7.03
N ASP A 228 -3.68 -18.56 6.06
CA ASP A 228 -2.29 -18.12 6.02
C ASP A 228 -1.80 -17.96 4.57
N VAL A 229 -0.77 -17.13 4.41
CA VAL A 229 0.04 -17.04 3.19
C VAL A 229 1.41 -17.64 3.53
N ILE A 230 1.89 -18.56 2.72
CA ILE A 230 3.20 -19.20 2.89
C ILE A 230 4.12 -18.76 1.76
N LEU A 231 5.32 -18.35 2.14
CA LEU A 231 6.43 -17.97 1.28
C LEU A 231 7.67 -18.81 1.64
N VAL A 232 8.59 -18.98 0.69
CA VAL A 232 9.86 -19.69 0.92
C VAL A 232 11.01 -18.72 0.71
N LYS A 233 11.86 -18.52 1.73
CA LYS A 233 13.04 -17.65 1.59
C LYS A 233 14.06 -18.28 0.65
N LYS A 234 14.65 -17.47 -0.24
CA LYS A 234 15.57 -17.93 -1.29
C LYS A 234 16.91 -18.41 -0.74
N ASP A 235 17.42 -17.73 0.28
CA ASP A 235 18.74 -17.96 0.90
C ASP A 235 18.77 -19.21 1.78
N THR A 236 17.78 -19.33 2.66
CA THR A 236 17.71 -20.36 3.71
C THR A 236 16.85 -21.54 3.32
N LYS A 237 15.99 -21.39 2.30
CA LYS A 237 14.89 -22.31 1.97
C LYS A 237 13.88 -22.49 3.11
N ASN A 238 13.89 -21.59 4.09
CA ASN A 238 12.95 -21.62 5.19
C ASN A 238 11.54 -21.27 4.69
N ILE A 239 10.57 -22.07 5.13
CA ILE A 239 9.15 -21.83 4.90
C ILE A 239 8.67 -20.87 5.98
N ILE A 240 8.04 -19.77 5.56
CA ILE A 240 7.56 -18.73 6.46
C ILE A 240 6.08 -18.51 6.19
N LYS A 241 5.26 -18.56 7.24
CA LYS A 241 3.91 -17.99 7.17
C LYS A 241 4.03 -16.48 7.28
N ILE A 242 3.29 -15.74 6.46
CA ILE A 242 3.34 -14.27 6.50
C ILE A 242 3.05 -13.72 7.89
N ASN A 243 2.15 -14.37 8.65
CA ASN A 243 1.83 -14.04 10.04
C ASN A 243 3.01 -14.20 11.02
N GLU A 244 4.03 -14.98 10.66
CA GLU A 244 5.25 -15.22 11.43
C GLU A 244 6.41 -14.31 10.97
N ALA A 245 6.26 -13.60 9.85
CA ALA A 245 7.25 -12.63 9.38
C ALA A 245 7.24 -11.36 10.25
N SER A 246 8.31 -10.57 10.20
CA SER A 246 8.35 -9.28 10.91
C SER A 246 7.26 -8.32 10.38
N SER A 247 6.74 -7.43 11.22
CA SER A 247 5.72 -6.45 10.80
C SER A 247 6.15 -5.60 9.60
N GLY A 248 7.44 -5.28 9.49
CA GLY A 248 8.02 -4.60 8.33
C GLY A 248 7.99 -5.44 7.07
N GLU A 249 8.43 -6.71 7.12
CA GLU A 249 8.33 -7.62 5.98
C GLU A 249 6.87 -7.82 5.55
N GLN A 250 5.95 -8.03 6.50
CA GLN A 250 4.52 -8.13 6.24
C GLN A 250 3.99 -6.88 5.52
N SER A 251 4.32 -5.68 6.01
CA SER A 251 3.89 -4.42 5.42
C SER A 251 4.33 -4.29 3.97
N ILE A 252 5.60 -4.58 3.67
CA ILE A 252 6.15 -4.52 2.31
C ILE A 252 5.43 -5.50 1.39
N ILE A 253 5.37 -6.77 1.80
CA ILE A 253 4.77 -7.83 0.99
C ILE A 253 3.30 -7.48 0.71
N MET A 254 2.54 -7.12 1.75
CA MET A 254 1.13 -6.80 1.58
C MET A 254 0.90 -5.57 0.71
N SER A 255 1.70 -4.51 0.84
CA SER A 255 1.60 -3.32 -0.01
C SER A 255 1.85 -3.67 -1.47
N ILE A 256 2.91 -4.43 -1.75
CA ILE A 256 3.27 -4.87 -3.09
C ILE A 256 2.20 -5.78 -3.71
N LEU A 257 1.71 -6.77 -2.96
CA LEU A 257 0.61 -7.64 -3.41
C LEU A 257 -0.66 -6.83 -3.68
N GLY A 258 -0.94 -5.86 -2.81
CA GLY A 258 -2.05 -4.93 -2.95
C GLY A 258 -1.99 -4.16 -4.26
N ILE A 259 -0.87 -3.48 -4.54
CA ILE A 259 -0.65 -2.74 -5.78
C ILE A 259 -0.77 -3.69 -6.98
N THR A 260 -0.06 -4.83 -6.96
CA THR A 260 -0.06 -5.84 -8.04
C THR A 260 -1.47 -6.29 -8.42
N SER A 261 -2.37 -6.39 -7.42
CA SER A 261 -3.75 -6.81 -7.64
C SER A 261 -4.64 -5.79 -8.39
N LYS A 262 -4.21 -4.53 -8.51
CA LYS A 262 -5.02 -3.44 -9.06
C LYS A 262 -4.31 -2.60 -10.12
N ILE A 263 -2.98 -2.60 -10.15
CA ILE A 263 -2.19 -1.77 -11.05
C ILE A 263 -2.42 -2.14 -12.51
N ARG A 264 -2.39 -1.12 -13.37
CA ARG A 264 -2.47 -1.19 -14.83
C ARG A 264 -1.74 0.03 -15.39
N ASP A 265 -1.50 0.07 -16.69
CA ASP A 265 -0.94 1.26 -17.33
C ASP A 265 -1.80 2.50 -17.02
N GLY A 266 -1.17 3.63 -16.72
CA GLY A 266 -1.83 4.87 -16.35
C GLY A 266 -2.37 4.92 -14.91
N SER A 267 -1.96 4.00 -14.02
CA SER A 267 -2.39 4.01 -12.61
C SER A 267 -1.75 5.17 -11.82
N LEU A 268 -2.52 5.81 -10.94
CA LEU A 268 -2.01 6.63 -9.84
C LEU A 268 -1.98 5.80 -8.55
N ILE A 269 -0.81 5.65 -7.94
CA ILE A 269 -0.63 4.94 -6.68
C ILE A 269 -0.31 5.97 -5.60
N CYS A 270 -1.18 6.11 -4.62
CA CYS A 270 -0.98 6.97 -3.46
C CYS A 270 -0.62 6.12 -2.24
N ILE A 271 0.51 6.42 -1.60
CA ILE A 271 1.02 5.69 -0.43
C ILE A 271 1.21 6.68 0.70
N ASP A 272 0.61 6.40 1.85
CA ASP A 272 0.68 7.26 3.03
C ASP A 272 1.48 6.58 4.14
N GLU A 273 2.51 7.28 4.64
CA GLU A 273 3.41 6.86 5.73
C GLU A 273 3.93 5.42 5.58
N PRO A 274 4.61 5.08 4.47
CA PRO A 274 5.15 3.74 4.28
C PRO A 274 6.16 3.32 5.37
N GLU A 275 6.77 4.26 6.08
CA GLU A 275 7.80 4.04 7.10
C GLU A 275 7.33 3.43 8.43
N ILE A 276 6.04 3.49 8.80
CA ILE A 276 5.55 3.19 10.16
C ILE A 276 6.04 1.84 10.70
N CYS A 277 6.12 0.82 9.84
CA CYS A 277 6.55 -0.53 10.23
C CYS A 277 7.92 -0.92 9.67
N LEU A 278 8.61 -0.04 8.94
CA LEU A 278 9.83 -0.39 8.22
C LEU A 278 11.07 -0.13 9.05
N HIS A 279 11.93 -1.14 9.14
CA HIS A 279 13.31 -0.94 9.60
C HIS A 279 14.02 0.10 8.70
N PRO A 280 14.94 0.93 9.21
CA PRO A 280 15.62 1.96 8.41
C PRO A 280 16.22 1.45 7.09
N THR A 281 16.83 0.26 7.10
CA THR A 281 17.36 -0.39 5.88
C THR A 281 16.29 -0.66 4.81
N TRP A 282 15.04 -0.92 5.22
CA TRP A 282 13.93 -1.09 4.29
C TRP A 282 13.40 0.25 3.79
N GLN A 283 13.41 1.29 4.63
CA GLN A 283 13.02 2.65 4.21
C GLN A 283 13.93 3.16 3.08
N GLU A 284 15.24 2.95 3.19
CA GLU A 284 16.22 3.29 2.13
C GLU A 284 15.97 2.56 0.81
N LYS A 285 15.44 1.34 0.88
CA LYS A 285 15.23 0.48 -0.31
C LYS A 285 13.83 0.62 -0.89
N TYR A 286 12.91 1.28 -0.19
CA TYR A 286 11.48 1.23 -0.47
C TYR A 286 11.13 1.74 -1.87
N ILE A 287 11.67 2.91 -2.24
CA ILE A 287 11.38 3.54 -3.53
C ILE A 287 11.96 2.72 -4.68
N LYS A 288 13.24 2.32 -4.56
CA LYS A 288 13.89 1.43 -5.53
C LYS A 288 13.14 0.11 -5.71
N LEU A 289 12.63 -0.45 -4.62
CA LEU A 289 11.79 -1.64 -4.64
C LEU A 289 10.52 -1.39 -5.45
N LEU A 290 9.78 -0.31 -5.22
CA LEU A 290 8.58 0.03 -6.01
C LEU A 290 8.91 0.25 -7.49
N THR A 291 9.92 1.06 -7.80
CA THR A 291 10.33 1.35 -9.19
C THR A 291 10.69 0.07 -9.92
N HIS A 292 11.50 -0.80 -9.31
CA HIS A 292 11.90 -2.05 -9.94
C HIS A 292 10.75 -3.06 -10.08
N THR A 293 9.88 -3.12 -9.08
CA THR A 293 8.71 -4.03 -9.01
C THR A 293 7.69 -3.70 -10.10
N PHE A 294 7.50 -2.40 -10.40
CA PHE A 294 6.44 -1.94 -11.31
C PHE A 294 6.95 -1.31 -12.61
N LYS A 295 8.24 -1.49 -12.96
CA LYS A 295 8.88 -0.92 -14.15
C LYS A 295 8.21 -1.28 -15.49
N ASP A 296 7.51 -2.42 -15.54
CA ASP A 296 6.87 -2.90 -16.77
C ASP A 296 5.53 -2.21 -17.04
N TYR A 297 4.98 -1.48 -16.06
CA TYR A 297 3.76 -0.69 -16.21
C TYR A 297 4.08 0.73 -16.70
N LYS A 298 3.32 1.20 -17.69
CA LYS A 298 3.59 2.47 -18.39
C LYS A 298 2.69 3.60 -17.89
N GLY A 299 3.25 4.80 -17.77
CA GLY A 299 2.50 6.00 -17.39
C GLY A 299 1.92 5.94 -15.97
N CYS A 300 2.50 5.12 -15.10
CA CYS A 300 2.10 5.04 -13.70
C CYS A 300 2.80 6.14 -12.89
N HIS A 301 2.08 6.71 -11.93
CA HIS A 301 2.61 7.71 -11.00
C HIS A 301 2.51 7.20 -9.58
N PHE A 302 3.59 7.32 -8.81
CA PHE A 302 3.61 7.03 -7.37
C PHE A 302 3.68 8.35 -6.61
N LEU A 303 2.66 8.63 -5.80
CA LEU A 303 2.60 9.77 -4.89
C LEU A 303 2.74 9.25 -3.47
N ILE A 304 3.82 9.61 -2.80
CA ILE A 304 4.18 9.08 -1.49
C ILE A 304 4.26 10.23 -0.50
N ALA A 305 3.45 10.17 0.56
CA ALA A 305 3.57 11.05 1.72
C ALA A 305 4.42 10.35 2.78
N THR A 306 5.44 11.03 3.29
CA THR A 306 6.36 10.47 4.28
C THR A 306 6.92 11.55 5.20
N HIS A 307 7.12 11.18 6.45
CA HIS A 307 7.87 11.94 7.45
C HIS A 307 9.30 11.40 7.63
N SER A 308 9.69 10.38 6.86
CA SER A 308 11.00 9.74 7.00
C SER A 308 12.08 10.38 6.12
N PRO A 309 13.13 10.99 6.72
CA PRO A 309 14.32 11.39 5.97
C PRO A 309 15.08 10.20 5.36
N GLN A 310 14.91 9.00 5.92
CA GLN A 310 15.58 7.81 5.43
C GLN A 310 15.11 7.43 4.02
N ILE A 311 13.82 7.59 3.74
CA ILE A 311 13.25 7.33 2.40
C ILE A 311 13.85 8.28 1.37
N ILE A 312 14.02 9.56 1.74
CA ILE A 312 14.55 10.60 0.84
C ILE A 312 16.04 10.39 0.55
N SER A 313 16.79 9.87 1.53
CA SER A 313 18.25 9.73 1.44
C SER A 313 18.74 8.84 0.28
N LYS A 314 17.91 7.94 -0.23
CA LYS A 314 18.27 6.94 -1.24
C LYS A 314 17.34 6.92 -2.46
N LEU A 315 16.73 8.07 -2.76
CA LEU A 315 15.98 8.26 -4.00
C LEU A 315 16.86 8.10 -5.24
N GLU A 316 16.26 7.68 -6.34
CA GLU A 316 16.93 7.61 -7.65
C GLU A 316 17.03 9.01 -8.27
N ASP A 317 18.01 9.25 -9.13
CA ASP A 317 18.23 10.55 -9.77
C ASP A 317 17.09 10.91 -10.75
N GLU A 318 16.58 9.90 -11.45
CA GLU A 318 15.59 10.05 -12.50
C GLU A 318 14.17 9.79 -11.98
N ASN A 319 13.19 10.53 -12.52
CA ASN A 319 11.76 10.37 -12.26
C ASN A 319 11.34 10.46 -10.77
N CYS A 320 12.19 11.00 -9.91
CA CYS A 320 11.91 11.22 -8.50
C CYS A 320 11.96 12.72 -8.18
N TYR A 321 10.93 13.21 -7.49
CA TYR A 321 10.80 14.60 -7.08
C TYR A 321 10.34 14.65 -5.63
N VAL A 322 10.88 15.59 -4.87
CA VAL A 322 10.49 15.86 -3.48
C VAL A 322 9.78 17.19 -3.45
N MET A 323 8.60 17.21 -2.84
CA MET A 323 7.83 18.43 -2.64
C MET A 323 7.69 18.70 -1.15
N SER A 324 8.06 19.91 -0.72
CA SER A 324 7.75 20.37 0.63
C SER A 324 6.28 20.77 0.72
N MET A 325 5.59 20.26 1.74
CA MET A 325 4.19 20.60 1.99
C MET A 325 4.02 22.00 2.60
N GLU A 326 5.09 22.60 3.13
CA GLU A 326 5.05 23.92 3.78
C GLU A 326 5.06 25.07 2.78
N ASP A 327 5.95 24.98 1.77
CA ASP A 327 6.14 26.04 0.78
C ASP A 327 5.78 25.62 -0.66
N GLY A 328 5.38 24.36 -0.86
CA GLY A 328 4.98 23.83 -2.17
C GLY A 328 6.11 23.69 -3.16
N LYS A 329 7.38 23.91 -2.75
CA LYS A 329 8.52 23.84 -3.66
C LYS A 329 8.83 22.39 -4.02
N ILE A 330 9.17 22.20 -5.28
CA ILE A 330 9.51 20.91 -5.86
C ILE A 330 10.99 20.92 -6.23
N VAL A 331 11.68 19.88 -5.81
CA VAL A 331 13.10 19.71 -6.09
C VAL A 331 13.31 18.33 -6.68
N ASN A 332 14.15 18.24 -7.71
CA ASN A 332 14.55 16.95 -8.28
C ASN A 332 15.37 16.15 -7.23
N ALA A 333 15.11 14.85 -7.13
CA ALA A 333 15.76 14.01 -6.13
C ALA A 333 17.29 13.93 -6.25
N SER A 334 17.87 14.15 -7.44
CA SER A 334 19.33 14.15 -7.66
C SER A 334 20.10 15.20 -6.85
N THR A 335 19.45 16.27 -6.39
CA THR A 335 20.08 17.28 -5.53
C THR A 335 20.05 16.89 -4.04
N LEU A 336 19.15 15.96 -3.69
CA LEU A 336 18.85 15.57 -2.31
C LEU A 336 19.36 14.16 -1.97
N ASN A 337 19.44 13.25 -2.93
CA ASN A 337 19.79 11.86 -2.69
C ASN A 337 21.26 11.68 -2.29
N ASN A 338 21.59 10.53 -1.72
CA ASN A 338 22.93 10.17 -1.23
C ASN A 338 23.54 11.17 -0.24
N ARG A 339 22.69 11.95 0.45
CA ARG A 339 23.07 12.83 1.55
C ARG A 339 22.77 12.17 2.89
N SER A 340 23.44 12.65 3.95
CA SER A 340 23.22 12.17 5.31
C SER A 340 21.81 12.48 5.81
N ILE A 341 21.37 11.75 6.83
CA ILE A 341 20.09 12.01 7.50
C ILE A 341 20.07 13.44 8.06
N ASP A 342 21.16 13.88 8.69
CA ASP A 342 21.32 15.25 9.20
C ASP A 342 21.12 16.32 8.13
N PHE A 343 21.60 16.08 6.90
CA PHE A 343 21.33 16.96 5.77
C PHE A 343 19.83 16.99 5.46
N GLN A 344 19.18 15.82 5.35
CA GLN A 344 17.74 15.75 5.05
C GLN A 344 16.94 16.49 6.12
N LEU A 345 17.25 16.24 7.39
CA LEU A 345 16.60 16.87 8.54
C LEU A 345 16.72 18.40 8.48
N ALA A 346 17.90 18.93 8.17
CA ALA A 346 18.12 20.37 8.08
C ALA A 346 17.51 20.99 6.81
N HIS A 347 17.69 20.37 5.64
CA HIS A 347 17.37 20.96 4.34
C HIS A 347 15.94 20.69 3.88
N VAL A 348 15.46 19.46 4.05
CA VAL A 348 14.16 19.03 3.53
C VAL A 348 13.07 19.14 4.59
N PHE A 349 13.33 18.66 5.81
CA PHE A 349 12.34 18.63 6.89
C PHE A 349 12.36 19.88 7.79
N LYS A 350 13.34 20.77 7.61
CA LYS A 350 13.55 21.98 8.42
C LYS A 350 13.52 21.71 9.93
N SER A 351 13.98 20.52 10.33
CA SER A 351 13.99 20.02 11.71
C SER A 351 15.33 19.31 12.00
N PRO A 352 16.45 20.06 12.09
CA PRO A 352 17.80 19.51 12.15
C PRO A 352 18.10 18.64 13.39
N GLY A 353 17.34 18.81 14.48
CA GLY A 353 17.57 18.12 15.75
C GLY A 353 18.81 18.63 16.50
N PHE A 354 19.13 17.98 17.61
CA PHE A 354 20.24 18.37 18.50
C PHE A 354 21.60 17.93 17.93
N LYS A 355 22.59 18.84 17.91
CA LYS A 355 23.96 18.57 17.43
C LYS A 355 24.03 18.01 16.01
N ASN A 356 23.29 18.64 15.09
CA ASN A 356 23.34 18.27 13.68
C ASN A 356 24.77 18.42 13.11
N GLU A 357 25.41 17.31 12.74
CA GLU A 357 26.81 17.24 12.32
C GLU A 357 27.01 17.88 10.95
N TYR A 358 26.00 17.76 10.08
CA TYR A 358 26.03 18.42 8.78
C TYR A 358 26.09 19.95 8.94
N LEU A 359 25.21 20.53 9.77
CA LEU A 359 25.20 21.97 10.03
C LEU A 359 26.50 22.43 10.71
N THR A 360 26.99 21.67 11.69
CA THR A 360 28.26 21.97 12.37
C THR A 360 29.40 22.11 11.37
N ARG A 361 29.54 21.14 10.46
CA ARG A 361 30.60 21.15 9.45
C ARG A 361 30.44 22.28 8.43
N GLU A 362 29.23 22.56 7.95
CA GLU A 362 28.99 23.67 7.03
C GLU A 362 29.28 25.02 7.69
N LEU A 363 28.86 25.23 8.95
CA LEU A 363 29.09 26.48 9.67
C LEU A 363 30.59 26.72 9.91
N ILE A 364 31.35 25.69 10.32
CA ILE A 364 32.80 25.81 10.47
C ILE A 364 33.45 26.15 9.12
N SER A 365 33.05 25.47 8.04
CA SER A 365 33.55 25.76 6.69
C SER A 365 33.25 27.20 6.26
N LEU A 366 32.06 27.71 6.58
CA LEU A 366 31.68 29.10 6.27
C LEU A 366 32.53 30.09 7.07
N ILE A 367 32.75 29.87 8.36
CA ILE A 367 33.63 30.71 9.19
C ILE A 367 35.04 30.77 8.60
N THR A 368 35.60 29.63 8.18
CA THR A 368 36.94 29.57 7.57
C THR A 368 36.98 30.32 6.24
N LEU A 369 36.03 30.07 5.33
CA LEU A 369 35.98 30.74 4.03
C LEU A 369 35.90 32.27 4.17
N ILE A 370 35.06 32.71 5.10
CA ILE A 370 34.89 34.13 5.38
C ILE A 370 36.19 34.73 5.96
N SER A 371 36.84 34.02 6.87
CA SER A 371 38.11 34.47 7.49
C SER A 371 39.27 34.55 6.50
N GLU A 372 39.25 33.76 5.42
CA GLU A 372 40.31 33.73 4.40
C GLU A 372 40.17 34.80 3.30
N GLY A 373 39.06 35.55 3.27
CA GLY A 373 38.89 36.73 2.39
C GLY A 373 38.89 36.44 0.89
N LYS A 374 38.59 35.20 0.46
CA LYS A 374 38.67 34.80 -0.95
C LYS A 374 37.30 34.64 -1.61
N GLY A 375 36.86 35.67 -2.34
CA GLY A 375 36.13 35.59 -3.63
C GLY A 375 34.90 34.69 -3.77
N GLN A 376 34.34 34.14 -2.69
CA GLN A 376 33.17 33.25 -2.68
C GLN A 376 31.99 33.86 -1.91
N GLU A 377 31.96 35.19 -1.75
CA GLU A 377 30.98 35.91 -0.93
C GLU A 377 29.52 35.67 -1.37
N GLU A 378 29.28 35.52 -2.67
CA GLU A 378 27.93 35.34 -3.22
C GLU A 378 27.35 33.95 -2.92
N LEU A 379 28.15 32.88 -3.13
CA LEU A 379 27.77 31.49 -2.81
C LEU A 379 27.66 31.28 -1.29
N ALA A 380 28.57 31.88 -0.52
CA ALA A 380 28.53 31.86 0.93
C ALA A 380 27.28 32.57 1.46
N SER A 381 26.89 33.72 0.87
CA SER A 381 25.74 34.51 1.33
C SER A 381 24.42 33.76 1.24
N SER A 382 24.17 33.05 0.13
CA SER A 382 22.95 32.25 -0.04
C SER A 382 22.87 31.10 0.97
N LYS A 383 23.97 30.36 1.18
CA LYS A 383 24.04 29.29 2.18
C LYS A 383 23.87 29.79 3.61
N ILE A 384 24.47 30.94 3.93
CA ILE A 384 24.34 31.56 5.25
C ILE A 384 22.88 31.92 5.51
N GLU A 385 22.17 32.47 4.53
CA GLU A 385 20.74 32.80 4.69
C GLU A 385 19.88 31.56 4.92
N GLU A 386 20.15 30.47 4.20
CA GLU A 386 19.44 29.20 4.42
C GLU A 386 19.67 28.66 5.84
N ILE A 387 20.91 28.65 6.34
CA ILE A 387 21.20 28.16 7.69
C ILE A 387 20.68 29.10 8.77
N LEU A 388 20.73 30.42 8.55
CA LEU A 388 20.17 31.40 9.49
C LEU A 388 18.66 31.26 9.64
N ALA A 389 17.94 30.82 8.60
CA ALA A 389 16.51 30.53 8.68
C ALA A 389 16.18 29.38 9.64
N LEU A 390 17.14 28.51 9.95
CA LEU A 390 16.97 27.39 10.90
C LEU A 390 17.18 27.80 12.36
N LYS A 391 17.62 29.03 12.63
CA LYS A 391 17.99 29.49 13.99
C LYS A 391 16.86 29.35 15.01
N ASP A 392 15.62 29.58 14.59
CA ASP A 392 14.46 29.57 15.48
C ASP A 392 13.96 28.14 15.78
N VAL A 393 14.37 27.16 14.99
CA VAL A 393 13.99 25.74 15.15
C VAL A 393 15.03 24.97 15.98
N ILE A 394 16.23 25.51 16.15
CA ILE A 394 17.31 24.90 16.95
C ILE A 394 17.19 25.35 18.41
N ASP A 395 17.29 24.40 19.34
CA ASP A 395 17.20 24.66 20.78
C ASP A 395 18.31 25.58 21.30
N ASP A 396 18.02 26.37 22.34
CA ASP A 396 18.95 27.37 22.88
C ASP A 396 20.22 26.77 23.51
N ASP A 397 20.16 25.53 23.98
CA ASP A 397 21.28 24.79 24.56
C ASP A 397 22.07 23.96 23.53
N ASP A 398 21.69 23.98 22.25
CA ASP A 398 22.42 23.30 21.18
C ASP A 398 23.68 24.09 20.77
N PRO A 399 24.89 23.48 20.78
CA PRO A 399 26.11 24.14 20.33
C PRO A 399 26.05 24.64 18.86
N VAL A 400 25.23 24.03 18.01
CA VAL A 400 25.03 24.50 16.62
C VAL A 400 24.46 25.92 16.61
N LYS A 401 23.61 26.29 17.57
CA LYS A 401 23.02 27.63 17.63
C LYS A 401 24.08 28.71 17.90
N GLU A 402 25.07 28.41 18.74
CA GLU A 402 26.21 29.31 18.98
C GLU A 402 27.06 29.48 17.72
N LEU A 403 27.30 28.42 16.96
CA LEU A 403 27.98 28.50 15.66
C LEU A 403 27.20 29.38 14.67
N ILE A 404 25.88 29.24 14.61
CA ILE A 404 25.02 30.10 13.78
C ILE A 404 25.15 31.57 14.19
N LYS A 405 25.15 31.87 15.50
CA LYS A 405 25.35 33.24 16.00
C LYS A 405 26.71 33.81 15.60
N MET A 406 27.77 33.00 15.65
CA MET A 406 29.11 33.42 15.19
C MET A 406 29.13 33.71 13.69
N VAL A 407 28.54 32.86 12.84
CA VAL A 407 28.45 33.15 11.40
C VAL A 407 27.65 34.43 11.13
N ALA A 408 26.57 34.66 11.87
CA ALA A 408 25.77 35.87 11.76
C ALA A 408 26.55 37.14 12.14
N SER A 409 27.40 37.09 13.17
CA SER A 409 28.22 38.24 13.58
C SER A 409 29.29 38.54 12.54
N VAL A 410 29.98 37.51 12.02
CA VAL A 410 31.03 37.72 11.01
C VAL A 410 30.46 38.27 9.70
N LYS A 411 29.27 37.82 9.26
CA LYS A 411 28.59 38.41 8.08
C LYS A 411 28.34 39.91 8.23
N LYS A 412 28.00 40.38 9.44
CA LYS A 412 27.77 41.82 9.72
C LYS A 412 29.05 42.66 9.72
N GLU A 413 30.22 42.06 9.97
CA GLU A 413 31.49 42.79 9.96
C GLU A 413 32.05 43.00 8.55
N LEU A 414 31.54 42.23 7.57
CA LEU A 414 31.97 42.26 6.17
C LEU A 414 30.99 42.96 5.22
N SER A 415 29.79 43.30 5.71
CA SER A 415 28.79 44.12 5.01
C SER A 415 28.87 45.57 5.48
#